data_AF-A0A536XAF3-F1
#
_entry.id   AF-A0A536XAF3-F1
#
_cell.length_a   1.000
_cell.length_b   1.000
_cell.length_c   1.000
_cell.angle_alpha   90.00
_cell.angle_beta   90.00
_cell.angle_gamma   90.00
#
_symmetry.space_group_name_H-M   'P 1'
#
loop_
_entity.id
_entity.type
_entity.pdbx_description
1 polymer ?
#
loop_
_entity_poly.entity_id
_entity_poly.type
_entity_poly.pdbx_seq_one_letter_code
_entity_poly.pdbx_strand_id
1 'polypeptide(L)' 'MGQVTIYLDEQTEKTARAAAESDGVSLSKWIARRIEKNARAEWPVSVRELAGAWPDLPSVEQIRRHLTKDVTRRRL' A
#
# COMPACT_ATOMS: atom_id res chain seq x y z
N MET A 1 -19.44 18.70 8.48
CA MET A 1 -18.12 18.08 8.20
C MET A 1 -17.49 17.70 9.52
N GLY A 2 -16.82 16.54 9.60
CA GLY A 2 -16.12 16.13 10.82
C GLY A 2 -14.81 16.88 11.00
N GLN A 3 -14.51 17.33 12.22
CA GLN A 3 -13.23 17.89 12.61
C GLN A 3 -12.51 16.88 13.50
N VAL A 4 -11.22 16.66 13.26
CA VAL A 4 -10.37 15.79 14.07
C VAL A 4 -9.16 16.59 14.52
N THR A 5 -8.87 16.52 15.82
CA THR A 5 -7.60 16.99 16.40
C THR A 5 -6.73 15.78 16.65
N ILE A 6 -5.51 15.77 16.09
CA ILE A 6 -4.54 14.70 16.29
C ILE A 6 -3.26 15.29 16.87
N TYR A 7 -2.62 14.55 17.77
CA TYR A 7 -1.28 14.88 18.24
C TYR A 7 -0.27 14.18 17.34
N LEU A 8 0.70 14.94 16.85
CA LEU A 8 1.84 14.44 16.10
C LEU A 8 3.10 14.82 16.89
N ASP A 9 4.06 13.91 16.95
CA ASP A 9 5.40 14.31 17.38
C ASP A 9 6.03 15.27 16.36
N GLU A 10 7.02 16.03 16.80
CA GLU A 10 7.68 17.06 16.01
C GLU A 10 8.23 16.53 14.67
N GLN A 11 8.78 15.32 14.67
CA GLN A 11 9.39 14.75 13.48
C GLN A 11 8.32 14.33 12.46
N THR A 12 7.23 13.74 12.94
CA THR A 12 6.08 13.39 12.09
C THR A 12 5.42 14.64 11.51
N GLU A 13 5.25 15.70 12.30
CA GLU A 13 4.67 16.96 11.81
C GLU A 13 5.54 17.59 10.71
N LYS A 14 6.85 17.69 10.93
CA LYS A 14 7.80 18.22 9.93
C LYS A 14 7.74 17.44 8.62
N THR A 15 7.74 16.11 8.72
CA THR A 15 7.65 15.21 7.56
C THR A 15 6.34 15.43 6.80
N ALA A 16 5.21 15.54 7.51
CA ALA A 16 3.92 15.78 6.90
C ALA A 16 3.83 17.14 6.20
N ARG A 17 4.40 18.20 6.80
CA ARG A 17 4.45 19.54 6.19
C ARG A 17 5.28 19.57 4.91
N ALA A 18 6.50 19.01 4.95
CA ALA A 18 7.37 18.95 3.78
C ALA A 18 6.71 18.16 2.62
N ALA A 19 6.04 17.05 2.93
CA ALA A 19 5.31 16.28 1.93
C ALA A 19 4.11 17.06 1.36
N ALA A 20 3.36 17.79 2.19
CA ALA A 20 2.24 18.62 1.73
C ALA A 20 2.71 19.76 0.81
N GLU A 21 3.83 20.40 1.14
CA GLU A 21 4.48 21.43 0.33
C GLU A 21 4.95 20.87 -1.02
N SER A 22 5.62 19.72 -1.01
CA SER A 22 6.04 19.00 -2.22
C SER A 22 4.85 18.64 -3.12
N ASP A 23 3.71 18.29 -2.53
CA ASP A 23 2.47 17.96 -3.25
C ASP A 23 1.64 19.21 -3.63
N GLY A 24 2.08 20.41 -3.26
CA GLY A 24 1.41 21.68 -3.56
C GLY A 24 0.03 21.85 -2.91
N VAL A 25 -0.20 21.24 -1.73
CA VAL A 25 -1.49 21.28 -1.03
C VAL A 25 -1.34 21.65 0.45
N SER A 26 -2.43 22.08 1.09
CA SER A 26 -2.41 22.34 2.54
C SER A 26 -2.19 21.04 3.33
N LEU A 27 -1.57 21.16 4.51
CA LEU A 27 -1.35 20.02 5.42
C LEU A 27 -2.64 19.26 5.73
N SER A 28 -3.75 19.97 6.00
CA SER A 28 -5.05 19.33 6.27
C SER A 28 -5.56 18.50 5.08
N LYS A 29 -5.43 19.03 3.85
CA LYS A 29 -5.83 18.32 2.63
C LYS A 29 -4.92 17.13 2.37
N TRP A 30 -3.62 17.27 2.63
CA TRP A 30 -2.64 16.20 2.52
C TRP A 30 -2.95 15.04 3.48
N ILE A 31 -3.21 15.35 4.76
CA ILE A 31 -3.58 14.36 5.78
C ILE A 31 -4.89 13.66 5.40
N ALA A 32 -5.92 14.41 4.99
CA ALA A 32 -7.20 13.82 4.57
C ALA A 32 -7.04 12.82 3.41
N ARG A 33 -6.24 13.17 2.39
CA ARG A 33 -5.92 12.27 1.27
C ARG A 33 -5.20 11.01 1.72
N ARG A 34 -4.27 11.11 2.68
CA ARG A 34 -3.56 9.96 3.22
C ARG A 34 -4.48 9.04 4.03
N ILE A 35 -5.38 9.61 4.83
CA ILE A 35 -6.40 8.83 5.54
C ILE A 35 -7.29 8.12 4.51
N GLU A 36 -7.79 8.81 3.49
CA GLU A 36 -8.61 8.20 2.45
C GLU A 36 -7.88 7.06 1.72
N LYS A 37 -6.61 7.25 1.38
CA LYS A 37 -5.80 6.23 0.70
C LYS A 37 -5.54 5.01 1.58
N ASN A 38 -5.24 5.20 2.85
CA ASN A 38 -4.80 4.12 3.76
C ASN A 38 -5.96 3.47 4.54
N ALA A 39 -7.08 4.18 4.73
CA ALA A 39 -8.28 3.63 5.37
C ALA A 39 -9.09 2.74 4.41
N ARG A 40 -8.78 2.78 3.10
CA ARG A 40 -9.30 1.80 2.15
C ARG A 40 -8.76 0.42 2.55
N ALA A 41 -9.64 -0.42 3.08
CA ALA A 41 -9.36 -1.85 3.33
C ALA A 41 -9.31 -2.68 2.03
N GLU A 42 -9.45 -2.02 0.88
CA GLU A 42 -9.45 -2.65 -0.43
C GLU A 42 -8.14 -2.38 -1.17
N TRP A 43 -7.69 -3.38 -1.92
CA TRP A 43 -6.58 -3.20 -2.87
C TRP A 43 -6.91 -2.10 -3.89
N PRO A 44 -5.92 -1.26 -4.27
CA PRO A 44 -6.08 -0.32 -5.36
C PRO A 44 -6.61 -1.01 -6.62
N VAL A 45 -7.39 -0.29 -7.43
CA VAL A 45 -7.97 -0.83 -8.68
C VAL A 45 -6.90 -1.44 -9.57
N SER A 46 -5.77 -0.75 -9.74
CA SER A 46 -4.63 -1.27 -10.51
C SER A 46 -4.09 -2.60 -10.01
N VAL A 47 -4.16 -2.87 -8.69
CA VAL A 47 -3.74 -4.16 -8.12
C VAL A 47 -4.81 -5.23 -8.34
N ARG A 48 -6.10 -4.87 -8.24
CA ARG A 48 -7.19 -5.81 -8.54
C ARG A 48 -7.21 -6.21 -10.01
N GLU A 49 -6.95 -5.28 -10.91
CA GLU A 49 -6.91 -5.51 -12.36
C GLU A 49 -5.71 -6.35 -12.81
N LEU A 50 -4.64 -6.42 -12.02
CA LEU A 50 -3.51 -7.32 -12.31
C LEU A 50 -3.88 -8.80 -12.21
N ALA A 51 -4.93 -9.16 -11.48
CA ALA A 51 -5.38 -10.55 -11.38
C ALA A 51 -5.86 -11.06 -12.75
N GLY A 52 -5.08 -11.93 -13.38
CA GLY A 52 -5.37 -12.47 -14.72
C GLY A 52 -4.94 -11.57 -15.89
N ALA A 53 -4.24 -10.46 -15.63
CA ALA A 53 -3.73 -9.57 -16.68
C ALA A 53 -2.53 -10.15 -17.45
N TRP A 54 -1.85 -11.15 -16.89
CA TRP A 54 -0.71 -11.79 -17.56
C TRP A 54 -1.19 -12.84 -18.57
N PRO A 55 -1.01 -12.60 -19.88
CA PRO A 55 -1.51 -13.50 -20.93
C PRO A 55 -0.74 -14.83 -20.98
N ASP A 56 0.47 -14.86 -20.44
CA ASP A 56 1.40 -15.97 -20.43
C ASP A 56 1.57 -16.60 -19.05
N LEU A 57 0.67 -16.28 -18.09
CA LEU A 57 0.71 -16.88 -16.77
C LEU A 57 0.49 -18.41 -16.86
N PRO A 58 1.45 -19.24 -16.41
CA PRO A 58 1.30 -20.69 -16.48
C PRO A 58 0.13 -21.17 -15.63
N SER A 59 -0.54 -22.22 -16.09
CA SER A 59 -1.61 -22.88 -15.34
C SER A 59 -1.11 -23.41 -14.00
N VAL A 60 -2.03 -23.63 -13.06
CA VAL A 60 -1.69 -24.21 -11.74
C VAL A 60 -0.96 -25.54 -11.90
N GLU A 61 -1.34 -26.36 -12.89
CA GLU A 61 -0.70 -27.64 -13.22
C GLU A 61 0.70 -27.45 -13.81
N GLN A 62 0.92 -26.41 -14.61
CA GLN A 62 2.26 -26.05 -15.12
C GLN A 62 3.19 -25.59 -14.01
N ILE A 63 2.69 -24.76 -13.09
CA ILE A 63 3.46 -24.28 -11.92
C ILE A 63 3.81 -25.47 -11.01
N ARG A 64 2.83 -26.34 -10.73
CA ARG A 64 3.00 -27.48 -9.81
C ARG A 64 3.89 -28.58 -10.36
N ARG A 65 4.08 -28.67 -11.68
CA ARG A 65 4.98 -29.65 -12.33
C ARG A 65 6.43 -29.53 -11.87
N HIS A 66 6.86 -28.34 -11.44
CA HIS A 66 8.23 -28.07 -11.01
C HIS A 66 8.36 -27.75 -9.51
N LEU A 67 7.38 -28.16 -8.68
CA LEU A 67 7.50 -28.06 -7.23
C LEU A 67 8.63 -28.97 -6.74
N THR A 68 9.81 -28.38 -6.55
CA THR A 68 10.88 -28.98 -5.75
C THR A 68 10.40 -29.13 -4.31
N LYS A 69 10.93 -30.14 -3.59
CA LYS A 69 10.66 -30.31 -2.16
C LYS A 69 10.94 -29.01 -1.42
N ASP A 70 9.98 -28.56 -0.61
CA ASP A 70 10.18 -27.43 0.30
C ASP A 70 11.46 -27.66 1.12
N VAL A 71 12.33 -26.66 1.13
CA VAL A 71 13.51 -26.68 1.99
C VAL A 71 13.07 -26.45 3.43
N THR A 72 13.70 -27.16 4.37
CA THR A 72 13.37 -27.02 5.79
C THR A 72 13.55 -25.56 6.22
N ARG A 73 12.49 -24.95 6.77
CA ARG A 73 12.53 -23.59 7.28
C ARG A 73 13.63 -23.50 8.35
N ARG A 74 14.67 -22.72 8.06
CA ARG A 74 15.74 -22.45 9.04
C ARG A 74 15.13 -21.66 10.19
N ARG A 75 15.17 -22.21 11.41
CA ARG A 75 14.91 -21.42 12.62
C ARG A 75 16.12 -20.51 12.83
N LEU A 76 15.87 -19.21 12.98
CA LEU A 76 16.82 -18.22 13.47
C LEU A 76 16.90 -18.30 14.99
#